data_AF-A0A8C6T7V8-F1
#
_entry.id   AF-A0A8C6T7V8-F1
#
_cell.length_a   1.000
_cell.length_b   1.000
_cell.length_c   1.000
_cell.angle_alpha   90.00
_cell.angle_beta   90.00
_cell.angle_gamma   90.00
#
_symmetry.space_group_name_H-M   'P 1'
#
loop_
_entity.id
_entity.type
_entity.pdbx_description
1 polymer ?
#
loop_
_entity_poly.entity_id
_entity_poly.type
_entity_poly.pdbx_seq_one_letter_code
_entity_poly.pdbx_strand_id
1 'polypeptide(L)'
;MKMLRFRSPSLRSVDQEILCTIRLLDDSEISCSIQRDTKGQYLLDHVCNHYNLMEKDYFGIRYVDPEKQRHWLKPNKAVVRQMKSAQQPYTMCFRVKFYPHEPMKIKEELTSPVLVAKHAFLRDIIVRKRTGVQSRLERAPSSQLSVQT
;
A
#
# COMPACT_ATOMS: atom_id res chain seq x y z
N MET A 1 -60.16 -0.37 -13.35
CA MET A 1 -58.88 -1.10 -13.51
C MET A 1 -57.76 -0.25 -12.89
N LYS A 2 -57.14 -0.67 -11.79
CA LYS A 2 -56.02 0.06 -11.16
C LYS A 2 -54.75 -0.32 -11.91
N MET A 3 -54.17 0.61 -12.65
CA MET A 3 -52.85 0.41 -13.26
C MET A 3 -51.82 0.30 -12.14
N LEU A 4 -51.27 -0.90 -11.96
CA LEU A 4 -50.08 -1.12 -11.16
C LEU A 4 -48.94 -0.37 -11.85
N ARG A 5 -48.56 0.78 -11.29
CA ARG A 5 -47.30 1.43 -11.64
C ARG A 5 -46.20 0.46 -11.24
N PHE A 6 -45.65 -0.27 -12.21
CA PHE A 6 -44.31 -0.81 -12.09
C PHE A 6 -43.40 0.37 -11.78
N ARG A 7 -43.04 0.52 -10.51
CA ARG A 7 -41.86 1.30 -10.15
C ARG A 7 -40.72 0.58 -10.84
N SER A 8 -40.27 1.12 -11.97
CA SER A 8 -38.98 0.79 -12.55
C SER A 8 -37.98 0.75 -11.39
N PRO A 9 -37.16 -0.30 -11.24
CA PRO A 9 -36.11 -0.27 -10.25
C PRO A 9 -35.28 0.95 -10.60
N SER A 10 -35.30 1.97 -9.74
CA SER A 10 -34.49 3.14 -9.99
C SER A 10 -33.07 2.63 -9.98
N LEU A 11 -32.36 2.70 -11.11
CA LEU A 11 -30.92 2.47 -11.25
C LEU A 11 -30.09 3.46 -10.41
N ARG A 12 -30.67 4.08 -9.37
CA ARG A 12 -30.05 4.96 -8.40
C ARG A 12 -29.23 4.14 -7.38
N SER A 13 -28.33 3.30 -7.86
CA SER A 13 -27.23 2.76 -7.05
C SER A 13 -26.13 2.08 -7.89
N VAL A 14 -25.91 2.48 -9.16
CA VAL A 14 -24.66 2.11 -9.82
C VAL A 14 -23.55 2.80 -9.03
N ASP A 15 -22.68 1.99 -8.44
CA ASP A 15 -21.66 2.37 -7.47
C ASP A 15 -20.95 3.66 -7.87
N GLN A 16 -21.20 4.73 -7.12
CA GLN A 16 -20.51 5.98 -7.33
C GLN A 16 -19.03 5.78 -6.96
N GLU A 17 -18.24 5.55 -7.99
CA GLU A 17 -16.79 5.46 -7.94
C GLU A 17 -16.21 6.81 -7.51
N ILE A 18 -15.37 6.77 -6.48
CA ILE A 18 -14.70 7.93 -5.91
C ILE A 18 -13.22 7.81 -6.25
N LEU A 19 -12.68 8.81 -6.93
CA LEU A 19 -11.26 8.88 -7.24
C LEU A 19 -10.45 9.22 -5.98
N CYS A 20 -9.35 8.51 -5.79
CA CYS A 20 -8.37 8.79 -4.75
C CYS A 20 -6.95 8.65 -5.28
N THR A 21 -6.02 9.38 -4.68
CA THR A 21 -4.60 9.37 -5.02
C THR A 21 -3.80 8.89 -3.84
N ILE A 22 -2.92 7.92 -4.06
CA ILE A 22 -1.97 7.44 -3.06
C ILE A 22 -0.57 7.84 -3.48
N ARG A 23 0.06 8.70 -2.68
CA ARG A 23 1.47 9.04 -2.83
C ARG A 23 2.34 7.94 -2.22
N LEU A 24 3.17 7.33 -3.05
CA LEU A 24 3.96 6.16 -2.72
C LEU A 24 5.21 6.51 -1.92
N LEU A 25 6.12 5.53 -1.81
CA LEU A 25 7.37 5.67 -1.09
C LEU A 25 8.34 6.60 -1.86
N ASP A 26 8.57 6.37 -3.14
CA ASP A 26 9.39 7.24 -3.99
C ASP A 26 8.76 8.62 -4.33
N ASP A 27 7.68 9.00 -3.62
CA ASP A 27 6.86 10.19 -3.87
C ASP A 27 6.17 10.24 -5.24
N SER A 28 6.21 9.15 -6.02
CA SER A 28 5.30 8.95 -7.15
C SER A 28 3.85 8.79 -6.67
N GLU A 29 2.89 8.92 -7.57
CA GLU A 29 1.46 8.86 -7.26
C GLU A 29 0.76 7.79 -8.08
N ILE A 30 -0.14 7.04 -7.44
CA ILE A 30 -1.07 6.13 -8.10
C ILE A 30 -2.49 6.64 -7.85
N SER A 31 -3.26 6.76 -8.93
CA SER A 31 -4.69 7.04 -8.89
C SER A 31 -5.47 5.73 -8.81
N CYS A 32 -6.45 5.66 -7.91
CA CYS A 32 -7.32 4.52 -7.71
C CYS A 32 -8.78 4.98 -7.70
N SER A 33 -9.67 4.12 -8.19
CA SER A 33 -11.11 4.28 -8.01
C SER A 33 -11.57 3.40 -6.86
N ILE A 34 -12.32 3.95 -5.91
CA ILE A 34 -12.87 3.22 -4.77
C ILE A 34 -14.38 3.38 -4.65
N GLN A 35 -15.03 2.33 -4.17
CA GLN A 35 -16.44 2.33 -3.83
C GLN A 35 -16.66 2.72 -2.36
N ARG A 36 -17.92 2.96 -1.99
CA ARG A 36 -18.29 3.46 -0.64
C ARG A 36 -17.91 2.51 0.50
N ASP A 37 -17.86 1.22 0.21
CA ASP A 37 -17.56 0.14 1.15
C ASP A 37 -16.13 -0.39 1.04
N THR A 38 -15.34 0.07 0.05
CA THR A 38 -13.95 -0.32 -0.13
C THR A 38 -13.17 -0.10 1.16
N LYS A 39 -12.57 -1.19 1.65
CA LYS A 39 -11.82 -1.22 2.92
C LYS A 39 -10.41 -0.68 2.73
N GLY A 40 -9.83 -0.12 3.80
CA GLY A 40 -8.43 0.32 3.78
C GLY A 40 -7.43 -0.80 3.44
N GLN A 41 -7.76 -2.04 3.80
CA GLN A 41 -6.95 -3.21 3.46
C GLN A 41 -6.77 -3.37 1.94
N TYR A 42 -7.81 -3.11 1.15
CA TYR A 42 -7.73 -3.23 -0.32
C TYR A 42 -6.68 -2.29 -0.91
N LEU A 43 -6.67 -1.03 -0.46
CA LEU A 43 -5.67 -0.05 -0.91
C LEU A 43 -4.26 -0.43 -0.45
N LEU A 44 -4.13 -0.94 0.78
CA LEU A 44 -2.84 -1.40 1.30
C LEU A 44 -2.31 -2.58 0.47
N ASP A 45 -3.16 -3.56 0.18
CA ASP A 45 -2.81 -4.71 -0.64
C ASP A 45 -2.43 -4.28 -2.06
N HIS A 46 -3.18 -3.36 -2.66
CA HIS A 46 -2.90 -2.84 -3.99
C HIS A 46 -1.49 -2.23 -4.09
N VAL A 47 -1.14 -1.35 -3.16
CA VAL A 47 0.19 -0.70 -3.14
C VAL A 47 1.29 -1.69 -2.76
N CYS A 48 1.05 -2.60 -1.82
CA CYS A 48 2.01 -3.63 -1.47
C CYS A 48 2.30 -4.57 -2.64
N ASN A 49 1.29 -4.95 -3.41
CA ASN A 49 1.45 -5.77 -4.61
C ASN A 49 2.23 -5.01 -5.70
N HIS A 50 2.01 -3.70 -5.86
CA HIS A 50 2.78 -2.87 -6.80
C HIS A 50 4.29 -2.90 -6.52
N TYR A 51 4.68 -2.90 -5.23
CA TYR A 51 6.08 -3.02 -4.80
C TYR A 51 6.54 -4.46 -4.57
N ASN A 52 5.70 -5.46 -4.85
CA ASN A 52 5.95 -6.88 -4.58
C ASN A 52 6.34 -7.17 -3.11
N LEU A 53 5.72 -6.44 -2.16
CA LEU A 53 5.98 -6.51 -0.72
C LEU A 53 5.24 -7.68 -0.08
N MET A 54 6.00 -8.60 0.51
CA MET A 54 5.46 -9.72 1.29
C MET A 54 5.02 -9.28 2.70
N GLU A 55 5.68 -8.27 3.28
CA GLU A 55 5.55 -7.93 4.70
C GLU A 55 4.77 -6.65 4.92
N LYS A 56 3.45 -6.76 4.77
CA LYS A 56 2.51 -5.62 4.74
C LYS A 56 2.39 -4.91 6.10
N ASP A 57 2.66 -5.62 7.20
CA ASP A 57 2.49 -5.10 8.57
C ASP A 57 3.42 -3.93 8.93
N TYR A 58 4.54 -3.80 8.22
CA TYR A 58 5.47 -2.68 8.41
C TYR A 58 5.00 -1.37 7.78
N PHE A 59 4.03 -1.45 6.88
CA PHE A 59 3.56 -0.33 6.10
C PHE A 59 2.13 0.04 6.46
N GLY A 60 1.74 1.25 6.07
CA GLY A 60 0.39 1.71 6.22
C GLY A 60 0.10 2.86 5.26
N ILE A 61 -1.19 3.17 5.13
CA ILE A 61 -1.64 4.35 4.41
C ILE A 61 -2.07 5.37 5.46
N ARG A 62 -1.59 6.61 5.33
CA ARG A 62 -2.00 7.74 6.17
C ARG A 62 -2.66 8.83 5.35
N TYR A 63 -3.56 9.57 5.96
CA TYR A 63 -4.17 10.78 5.40
C TYR A 63 -4.01 11.94 6.38
N VAL A 64 -4.35 13.14 5.92
CA VAL A 64 -4.38 14.36 6.73
C VAL A 64 -5.82 14.85 6.77
N ASP A 65 -6.34 15.13 7.96
CA ASP A 65 -7.68 15.70 8.12
C ASP A 65 -7.66 17.24 7.94
N PRO A 66 -8.83 17.91 7.89
CA PRO A 66 -8.89 19.38 7.79
C PRO A 66 -8.15 20.12 8.91
N GLU A 67 -8.08 19.52 10.10
CA GLU A 67 -7.37 20.01 11.28
C GLU A 67 -5.85 19.77 11.21
N LYS A 68 -5.35 19.34 10.04
CA LYS A 68 -3.93 19.06 9.74
C LYS A 68 -3.32 17.94 10.58
N GLN A 69 -4.15 17.10 11.20
CA GLN A 69 -3.72 15.93 11.96
C GLN A 69 -3.51 14.74 11.03
N ARG A 70 -2.48 13.95 11.35
CA ARG A 70 -2.10 12.77 10.57
C ARG A 70 -2.76 11.53 11.13
N HIS A 71 -3.51 10.83 10.30
CA HIS A 71 -4.25 9.63 10.69
C HIS A 71 -3.83 8.44 9.86
N TRP A 72 -3.64 7.29 10.51
CA TRP A 72 -3.48 6.02 9.81
C TRP A 72 -4.84 5.45 9.44
N LEU A 73 -4.96 5.01 8.19
CA LEU A 73 -6.11 4.29 7.70
C LEU A 73 -6.21 2.94 8.42
N LYS A 74 -7.39 2.65 8.98
CA LYS A 74 -7.68 1.35 9.59
C LYS A 74 -8.01 0.36 8.47
N PRO A 75 -7.30 -0.78 8.37
CA PRO A 75 -7.49 -1.73 7.27
C PRO A 75 -8.90 -2.33 7.23
N ASN A 76 -9.48 -2.58 8.40
CA ASN A 76 -10.79 -3.23 8.55
C ASN A 76 -11.98 -2.28 8.39
N LYS A 77 -11.75 -0.99 8.10
CA LYS A 77 -12.82 0.00 7.93
C LYS A 77 -12.85 0.54 6.51
N ALA A 78 -14.04 0.90 6.03
CA ALA A 78 -14.21 1.55 4.74
C ALA A 78 -13.44 2.88 4.68
N VAL A 79 -12.78 3.17 3.56
CA VAL A 79 -11.96 4.37 3.37
C VAL A 79 -12.80 5.62 3.46
N VAL A 80 -13.93 5.64 2.73
CA VAL A 80 -14.87 6.77 2.71
C VAL A 80 -15.40 7.10 4.11
N ARG A 81 -15.62 6.09 4.97
CA ARG A 81 -16.09 6.32 6.35
C ARG A 81 -15.04 6.97 7.24
N GLN A 82 -13.76 6.79 6.94
CA GLN A 82 -12.65 7.37 7.68
C GLN A 82 -12.30 8.76 7.16
N MET A 83 -12.45 8.98 5.87
CA MET A 83 -12.10 10.23 5.18
C MET A 83 -13.26 11.21 5.04
N LYS A 84 -14.34 11.06 5.82
CA LYS A 84 -15.56 11.90 5.69
C LYS A 84 -15.28 13.39 5.78
N SER A 85 -14.33 13.78 6.64
CA SER A 85 -13.94 15.18 6.83
C SER A 85 -12.90 15.63 5.81
N ALA A 86 -12.21 14.70 5.13
CA ALA A 86 -11.19 15.07 4.17
C ALA A 86 -11.82 15.61 2.88
N GLN A 87 -11.24 16.67 2.33
CA GLN A 87 -11.69 17.25 1.07
C GLN A 87 -11.39 16.30 -0.10
N GLN A 88 -12.34 16.19 -1.03
CA GLN A 88 -12.13 15.46 -2.28
C GLN A 88 -11.35 16.32 -3.30
N PRO A 89 -10.51 15.71 -4.14
CA PRO A 89 -10.22 14.28 -4.24
C PRO A 89 -9.37 13.76 -3.06
N TYR A 90 -9.65 12.53 -2.62
CA TYR A 90 -8.97 11.96 -1.45
C TYR A 90 -7.49 11.74 -1.74
N THR A 91 -6.63 12.42 -0.99
CA THR A 91 -5.17 12.25 -1.08
C THR A 91 -4.64 11.53 0.15
N MET A 92 -3.87 10.48 -0.08
CA MET A 92 -3.29 9.63 0.96
C MET A 92 -1.81 9.38 0.69
N CYS A 93 -1.09 8.86 1.69
CA CYS A 93 0.34 8.58 1.59
C CYS A 93 0.64 7.18 2.13
N PHE A 94 1.27 6.34 1.32
CA PHE A 94 1.80 5.05 1.75
C PHE A 94 3.15 5.25 2.45
N ARG A 95 3.28 4.80 3.70
CA ARG A 95 4.45 5.09 4.57
C ARG A 95 4.76 3.89 5.48
N VAL A 96 5.98 3.84 5.99
CA VAL A 96 6.40 2.89 7.03
C VAL A 96 5.73 3.28 8.35
N LYS A 97 5.08 2.33 9.03
CA LYS A 97 4.32 2.55 10.27
C LYS A 97 5.14 2.23 11.51
N PHE A 98 5.81 1.08 11.52
CA PHE A 98 6.67 0.64 12.62
C PHE A 98 7.92 -0.03 12.08
N TYR A 99 9.05 0.25 12.73
CA TYR A 99 10.19 -0.65 12.71
C TYR A 99 9.94 -1.74 13.76
N PRO A 100 10.33 -3.00 13.52
CA PRO A 100 10.29 -4.00 14.58
C PRO A 100 11.07 -3.47 15.79
N HIS A 101 10.41 -3.47 16.96
CA HIS A 101 10.83 -2.72 18.15
C HIS A 101 12.11 -3.28 18.82
N GLU A 102 12.64 -4.41 18.35
CA GLU A 102 13.79 -5.07 18.95
C GLU A 102 14.74 -5.63 17.88
N PRO A 103 15.74 -4.85 17.44
CA PRO A 103 16.87 -5.37 16.67
C PRO A 103 17.81 -6.26 17.51
N MET A 104 17.75 -6.19 18.85
CA MET A 104 18.77 -6.79 19.74
C MET A 104 18.41 -8.17 20.33
N LYS A 105 17.16 -8.62 20.33
CA LYS A 105 16.84 -10.02 20.71
C LYS A 105 17.17 -11.05 19.62
N ILE A 106 17.65 -10.59 18.46
CA ILE A 106 18.05 -11.43 17.31
C ILE A 106 19.43 -12.08 17.53
N LYS A 107 20.17 -11.72 18.59
CA LYS A 107 21.51 -12.28 18.81
C LYS A 107 21.56 -13.66 19.45
N GLU A 108 20.51 -14.11 20.17
CA GLU A 108 20.68 -15.27 21.05
C GLU A 108 19.84 -16.51 20.74
N GLU A 109 18.88 -16.49 19.82
CA GLU A 109 18.18 -17.77 19.55
C GLU A 109 17.75 -18.09 18.12
N LEU A 110 17.60 -17.14 17.19
CA LEU A 110 17.12 -17.49 15.85
C LEU A 110 17.69 -16.55 14.79
N THR A 111 18.86 -16.89 14.24
CA THR A 111 19.36 -16.32 12.97
C THR A 111 18.49 -16.83 11.82
N SER A 112 17.18 -16.56 11.84
CA SER A 112 16.30 -16.89 10.72
C SER A 112 16.72 -15.99 9.55
N PRO A 113 17.12 -16.55 8.39
CA PRO A 113 17.47 -15.78 7.20
C PRO A 113 16.41 -14.74 6.83
N VAL A 114 15.15 -15.04 7.18
CA VAL A 114 14.00 -14.16 7.02
C VAL A 114 14.20 -12.83 7.74
N LEU A 115 14.53 -12.81 9.04
CA LEU A 115 14.66 -11.58 9.85
C LEU A 115 15.79 -10.67 9.35
N VAL A 116 16.92 -11.26 8.95
CA VAL A 116 18.05 -10.51 8.36
C VAL A 116 17.64 -9.89 7.03
N ALA A 117 16.90 -10.63 6.19
CA ALA A 117 16.35 -10.11 4.95
C ALA A 117 15.35 -8.98 5.19
N LYS A 118 14.47 -9.06 6.22
CA LYS A 118 13.53 -7.97 6.58
C LYS A 118 14.26 -6.67 6.90
N HIS A 119 15.31 -6.76 7.71
CA HIS A 119 16.08 -5.59 8.13
C HIS A 119 16.88 -5.00 6.98
N ALA A 120 17.51 -5.84 6.17
CA ALA A 120 18.19 -5.42 4.94
C ALA A 120 17.22 -4.75 3.96
N PHE A 121 16.00 -5.27 3.84
CA PHE A 121 14.97 -4.75 2.94
C PHE A 121 14.38 -3.41 3.41
N LEU A 122 14.07 -3.26 4.71
CA LEU A 122 13.66 -1.97 5.27
C LEU A 122 14.79 -0.94 5.12
N ARG A 123 16.04 -1.34 5.42
CA ARG A 123 17.20 -0.46 5.19
C ARG A 123 17.37 -0.10 3.72
N ASP A 124 17.23 -1.04 2.80
CA ASP A 124 17.31 -0.79 1.35
C ASP A 124 16.19 0.16 0.88
N ILE A 125 14.94 -0.03 1.32
CA ILE A 125 13.84 0.90 1.05
C ILE A 125 14.17 2.32 1.58
N ILE A 126 14.72 2.42 2.80
CA ILE A 126 15.05 3.71 3.43
C ILE A 126 16.30 4.35 2.83
N VAL A 127 17.27 3.56 2.39
CA VAL A 127 18.49 4.02 1.73
C VAL A 127 18.17 4.48 0.31
N ARG A 128 17.38 3.72 -0.45
CA ARG A 128 16.87 4.11 -1.78
C ARG A 128 16.09 5.42 -1.73
N LYS A 129 15.29 5.63 -0.67
CA LYS A 129 14.61 6.91 -0.38
C LYS A 129 15.55 8.10 -0.17
N ARG A 130 16.75 7.86 0.35
CA ARG A 130 17.72 8.91 0.70
C ARG A 130 18.65 9.24 -0.46
N THR A 131 18.86 8.30 -1.38
CA THR A 131 19.83 8.42 -2.47
C THR A 131 19.20 8.56 -3.85
N GLY A 132 17.92 8.24 -4.05
CA GLY A 132 17.26 8.37 -5.35
C GLY A 132 17.82 7.44 -6.43
N VAL A 133 18.59 6.40 -6.06
CA VAL A 133 19.25 5.50 -7.01
C VAL A 133 18.40 4.25 -7.21
N GLN A 134 17.81 4.12 -8.38
CA GLN A 134 17.15 2.92 -8.88
C GLN A 134 18.25 1.89 -9.25
N SER A 135 18.58 0.99 -8.32
CA SER A 135 19.60 -0.04 -8.59
C SER A 135 19.05 -1.07 -9.56
N ARG A 136 19.46 -0.92 -10.82
CA ARG A 136 19.54 -1.93 -11.88
C ARG A 136 19.91 -3.28 -11.26
N LEU A 137 18.95 -4.22 -11.23
CA LEU A 137 19.26 -5.63 -11.02
C LEU A 137 20.06 -6.06 -12.25
N GLU A 138 21.39 -6.11 -12.12
CA GLU A 138 22.26 -6.78 -13.07
C GLU A 138 21.74 -8.20 -13.23
N ARG A 139 21.26 -8.50 -14.44
CA ARG A 139 20.97 -9.86 -14.90
C ARG A 139 22.24 -10.67 -14.72
N ALA A 140 22.18 -11.73 -13.92
CA ALA A 140 23.17 -12.79 -13.97
C ALA A 140 23.30 -13.26 -15.44
N PRO A 141 24.50 -13.34 -16.01
CA PRO A 141 24.67 -14.03 -17.27
C PRO A 141 24.48 -15.52 -17.01
N SER A 142 23.32 -16.03 -17.37
CA SER A 142 23.11 -17.45 -17.59
C SER A 142 24.04 -17.90 -18.71
N SER A 143 24.76 -18.99 -18.44
CA SER A 143 25.40 -19.91 -19.38
C SER A 143 26.43 -19.33 -20.35
N GLN A 144 27.69 -19.73 -20.17
CA GLN A 144 28.29 -20.66 -21.12
C GLN A 144 29.07 -21.75 -20.39
N LEU A 145 28.52 -22.97 -20.46
CA LEU A 145 29.24 -24.23 -20.35
C LEU A 145 29.86 -24.52 -21.73
N SER A 146 31.17 -24.76 -21.77
CA SER A 146 31.89 -25.53 -22.80
C SER A 146 33.26 -25.83 -22.18
N VAL A 147 33.47 -26.99 -21.52
CA VAL A 147 33.86 -28.29 -22.10
C VAL A 147 35.06 -28.18 -23.06
N GLN A 148 36.04 -29.10 -22.86
CA GLN A 148 37.24 -29.42 -23.66
C GLN A 148 38.52 -28.69 -23.20
N THR A 149 39.65 -29.33 -22.88
CA THR A 149 40.10 -30.73 -22.85
C THR A 149 41.21 -30.83 -21.81
#